data_AF-A0A7S0C9G6-F1
#
_entry.id   AF-A0A7S0C9G6-F1
#
_cell.length_a   1.000
_cell.length_b   1.000
_cell.length_c   1.000
_cell.angle_alpha   90.00
_cell.angle_beta   90.00
_cell.angle_gamma   90.00
#
_symmetry.space_group_name_H-M   'P 1'
#
loop_
_entity.id
_entity.type
_entity.pdbx_description
1 polymer ?
#
loop_
_entity_poly.entity_id
_entity_poly.type
_entity_poly.pdbx_seq_one_letter_code
_entity_poly.pdbx_strand_id
1 'polypeptide(L)'
;NTAATNLVNKLHAIDNDTYYFDSYSTFHIHEIMLRDAVRTQSYASAIAAMDMTDKVVLDVGCGTGILSLLCLKQGAKLVVGVDNSEPMILAAKAVARENGIAVATEP
;
A
#
# COMPACT_ATOMS: atom_id res chain seq x y z
N ASN A 1 -19.37 33.90 -20.32
CA ASN A 1 -20.35 33.85 -19.22
C ASN A 1 -19.69 33.12 -18.06
N THR A 2 -19.63 33.74 -16.88
CA THR A 2 -19.10 33.21 -15.61
C THR A 2 -19.58 31.78 -15.29
N ALA A 3 -20.78 31.40 -15.76
CA ALA A 3 -21.31 30.05 -15.64
C ALA A 3 -20.48 28.98 -16.39
N ALA A 4 -19.94 29.29 -17.57
CA ALA A 4 -19.11 28.37 -18.34
C ALA A 4 -17.71 28.21 -17.71
N THR A 5 -17.13 29.29 -17.18
CA THR A 5 -15.86 29.26 -16.44
C THR A 5 -16.00 28.45 -15.14
N ASN A 6 -17.13 28.55 -14.44
CA ASN A 6 -17.44 27.72 -13.27
C ASN A 6 -17.65 26.25 -13.61
N LEU A 7 -18.19 25.93 -14.79
CA LEU A 7 -18.34 24.56 -15.26
C LEU A 7 -16.99 23.93 -15.61
N VAL A 8 -16.10 24.69 -16.25
CA VAL A 8 -14.73 24.27 -16.58
C VAL A 8 -13.87 24.10 -15.30
N ASN A 9 -14.05 24.95 -14.27
CA ASN A 9 -13.43 24.74 -12.96
C ASN A 9 -14.01 23.53 -12.21
N LYS A 10 -15.31 23.25 -12.33
CA LYS A 10 -15.92 21.99 -11.85
C LYS A 10 -15.39 20.76 -12.59
N LEU A 11 -15.02 20.91 -13.86
CA LEU A 11 -14.38 19.87 -14.67
C LEU A 11 -12.89 19.68 -14.31
N HIS A 12 -12.18 20.75 -13.94
CA HIS A 12 -10.83 20.66 -13.38
C HIS A 12 -10.78 20.03 -11.97
N ALA A 13 -11.91 20.04 -11.27
CA ALA A 13 -12.17 19.26 -10.06
C ALA A 13 -12.81 17.89 -10.36
N ILE A 14 -12.64 17.35 -11.58
CA ILE A 14 -12.70 15.90 -11.79
C ILE A 14 -11.57 15.35 -10.90
N ASP A 15 -12.00 14.82 -9.75
CA ASP A 15 -11.17 14.35 -8.66
C ASP A 15 -10.29 13.18 -9.10
N ASN A 16 -9.12 13.52 -9.66
CA ASN A 16 -8.17 12.56 -10.19
C ASN A 16 -7.56 11.72 -9.07
N ASP A 17 -7.48 12.27 -7.86
CA ASP A 17 -6.97 11.57 -6.67
C ASP A 17 -7.95 10.50 -6.22
N THR A 18 -9.25 10.82 -6.11
CA THR A 18 -10.28 9.81 -5.78
C THR A 18 -10.36 8.73 -6.86
N TYR A 19 -10.34 9.10 -8.15
CA TYR A 19 -10.33 8.09 -9.23
C TYR A 19 -9.08 7.19 -9.17
N TYR A 20 -7.91 7.76 -8.88
CA TYR A 20 -6.67 7.02 -8.70
C TYR A 20 -6.75 6.06 -7.51
N PHE A 21 -7.15 6.52 -6.33
CA PHE A 21 -7.24 5.68 -5.14
C PHE A 21 -8.32 4.60 -5.25
N ASP A 22 -9.45 4.92 -5.87
CA ASP A 22 -10.51 3.94 -6.15
C ASP A 22 -10.00 2.81 -7.05
N SER A 23 -9.14 3.12 -8.02
CA SER A 23 -8.55 2.10 -8.88
C SER A 23 -7.70 1.07 -8.10
N TYR A 24 -7.07 1.49 -6.99
CA TYR A 24 -6.29 0.64 -6.08
C TYR A 24 -7.10 -0.01 -4.96
N SER A 25 -8.40 0.31 -4.83
CA SER A 25 -9.24 -0.20 -3.74
C SER A 25 -9.76 -1.63 -3.96
N THR A 26 -9.54 -2.21 -5.14
CA THR A 26 -10.05 -3.54 -5.51
C THR A 26 -8.95 -4.61 -5.48
N PHE A 27 -9.27 -5.84 -5.08
CA PHE A 27 -8.27 -6.92 -5.04
C PHE A 27 -7.64 -7.26 -6.41
N HIS A 28 -8.34 -6.97 -7.52
CA HIS A 28 -7.90 -7.35 -8.86
C HIS A 28 -6.57 -6.70 -9.26
N ILE A 29 -6.39 -5.40 -8.97
CA ILE A 29 -5.14 -4.73 -9.30
C ILE A 29 -3.98 -5.23 -8.45
N HIS A 30 -4.24 -5.58 -7.17
CA HIS A 30 -3.23 -6.18 -6.30
C HIS A 30 -2.85 -7.59 -6.75
N GLU A 31 -3.79 -8.38 -7.26
CA GLU A 31 -3.50 -9.67 -7.90
C GLU A 31 -2.59 -9.50 -9.13
N ILE A 32 -2.87 -8.51 -10.00
CA ILE A 32 -2.01 -8.18 -11.14
C ILE A 32 -0.60 -7.80 -10.66
N MET A 33 -0.50 -6.91 -9.67
CA MET A 33 0.78 -6.45 -9.13
C MET A 33 1.59 -7.58 -8.49
N LEU A 34 0.94 -8.51 -7.78
CA LEU A 34 1.59 -9.66 -7.15
C LEU A 34 2.01 -10.73 -8.17
N ARG A 35 1.25 -10.89 -9.26
CA ARG A 35 1.60 -11.82 -10.35
C ARG A 35 2.71 -11.30 -11.26
N ASP A 36 2.96 -10.00 -11.26
CA ASP A 36 4.15 -9.44 -11.88
C ASP A 36 5.41 -9.90 -11.12
N ALA A 37 6.02 -10.95 -11.65
CA ALA A 37 7.20 -11.57 -11.07
C ALA A 37 8.40 -10.63 -11.07
N VAL A 38 8.57 -9.81 -12.12
CA VAL A 38 9.71 -8.89 -12.24
C VAL A 38 9.61 -7.82 -11.16
N ARG A 39 8.43 -7.20 -11.02
CA ARG A 39 8.16 -6.24 -9.94
C ARG A 39 8.42 -6.87 -8.58
N THR A 40 7.77 -7.98 -8.28
CA THR A 40 7.77 -8.57 -6.94
C THR A 40 9.16 -9.08 -6.53
N GLN A 41 9.88 -9.74 -7.44
CA GLN A 41 11.25 -10.20 -7.16
C GLN A 41 12.24 -9.05 -7.04
N SER A 42 12.06 -7.97 -7.80
CA SER A 42 12.96 -6.82 -7.70
C SER A 42 12.89 -6.17 -6.32
N TYR A 43 11.68 -5.95 -5.79
CA TYR A 43 11.51 -5.46 -4.42
C TYR A 43 12.02 -6.44 -3.38
N ALA A 44 11.69 -7.73 -3.50
CA ALA A 44 12.16 -8.74 -2.55
C ALA A 44 13.69 -8.83 -2.50
N SER A 45 14.35 -8.79 -3.66
CA SER A 45 15.81 -8.81 -3.76
C SER A 45 16.45 -7.55 -3.17
N ALA A 46 15.86 -6.37 -3.45
CA ALA A 46 16.34 -5.12 -2.90
C ALA A 46 16.22 -5.09 -1.36
N ILE A 47 15.08 -5.51 -0.81
CA ILE A 47 14.86 -5.57 0.65
C ILE A 47 15.81 -6.60 1.29
N ALA A 48 16.00 -7.76 0.66
CA ALA A 48 16.91 -8.79 1.17
C ALA A 48 18.37 -8.32 1.23
N ALA A 49 18.77 -7.41 0.35
CA ALA A 49 20.12 -6.84 0.33
C ALA A 49 20.32 -5.70 1.36
N MET A 50 19.26 -5.21 1.99
CA MET A 50 19.33 -4.16 3.00
C MET A 50 19.43 -4.76 4.40
N ASP A 51 20.24 -4.15 5.26
CA ASP A 51 20.19 -4.42 6.70
C ASP A 51 18.96 -3.72 7.29
N MET A 52 17.97 -4.50 7.70
CA MET A 52 16.75 -4.02 8.34
C MET A 52 16.73 -4.25 9.85
N THR A 53 17.81 -4.80 10.42
CA THR A 53 17.88 -5.15 11.85
C THR A 53 17.61 -3.94 12.73
N ASP A 54 16.65 -4.08 13.64
CA ASP A 54 16.24 -3.04 14.60
C ASP A 54 15.69 -1.73 13.99
N LYS A 55 15.40 -1.71 12.68
CA LYS A 55 14.91 -0.51 12.00
C LYS A 55 13.40 -0.34 12.10
N VAL A 56 12.97 0.93 12.05
CA VAL A 56 11.56 1.31 11.86
C VAL A 56 11.36 1.70 10.40
N VAL A 57 10.41 1.07 9.73
CA VAL A 57 10.15 1.25 8.29
C VAL A 57 8.75 1.84 8.09
N LEU A 58 8.63 2.74 7.12
CA LEU A 58 7.34 3.25 6.63
C LEU A 58 7.10 2.68 5.23
N ASP A 59 5.99 1.96 5.05
CA ASP A 59 5.54 1.41 3.77
C ASP A 59 4.37 2.26 3.25
N VAL A 60 4.64 3.08 2.24
CA VAL A 60 3.69 4.07 1.70
C VAL A 60 2.90 3.48 0.55
N GLY A 61 1.59 3.35 0.72
CA GLY A 61 0.72 2.61 -0.20
C GLY A 61 0.92 1.11 -0.04
N CYS A 62 0.78 0.62 1.20
CA CYS A 62 1.16 -0.74 1.55
C CYS A 62 0.29 -1.81 0.88
N GLY A 63 -0.90 -1.46 0.39
CA GLY A 63 -1.82 -2.38 -0.27
C GLY A 63 -2.12 -3.58 0.60
N THR A 64 -1.80 -4.78 0.11
CA THR A 64 -1.95 -6.05 0.85
C THR A 64 -0.84 -6.30 1.90
N GLY A 65 0.11 -5.37 2.06
CA GLY A 65 1.17 -5.44 3.07
C GLY A 65 2.35 -6.35 2.73
N ILE A 66 2.48 -6.80 1.46
CA ILE A 66 3.52 -7.76 1.08
C ILE A 66 4.94 -7.21 1.30
N LEU A 67 5.20 -5.94 1.00
CA LEU A 67 6.51 -5.32 1.21
C LEU A 67 6.80 -5.14 2.70
N SER A 68 5.78 -4.73 3.47
CA SER A 68 5.85 -4.70 4.93
C SER A 68 6.28 -6.04 5.53
N LEU A 69 5.70 -7.15 5.07
CA LEU A 69 6.11 -8.50 5.52
C LEU A 69 7.57 -8.83 5.19
N LEU A 70 8.03 -8.47 3.98
CA LEU A 70 9.41 -8.71 3.57
C LEU A 70 10.40 -7.94 4.45
N CYS A 71 10.07 -6.68 4.80
CA CYS A 71 10.87 -5.89 5.73
C CYS A 71 10.94 -6.51 7.13
N LEU A 72 9.80 -6.98 7.67
CA LEU A 72 9.75 -7.68 8.96
C LEU A 72 10.57 -8.98 8.93
N LYS A 73 10.50 -9.73 7.83
CA LYS A 73 11.29 -10.95 7.64
C LYS A 73 12.80 -10.69 7.64
N GLN A 74 13.24 -9.52 7.18
CA GLN A 74 14.64 -9.08 7.24
C GLN A 74 15.06 -8.47 8.59
N GLY A 75 14.20 -8.54 9.62
CA GLY A 75 14.55 -8.12 10.97
C GLY A 75 14.16 -6.67 11.30
N ALA A 76 13.31 -6.02 10.50
CA ALA A 76 12.72 -4.75 10.89
C ALA A 76 12.01 -4.89 12.24
N LYS A 77 12.29 -3.96 13.16
CA LYS A 77 11.67 -3.92 14.49
C LYS A 77 10.19 -3.56 14.42
N LEU A 78 9.85 -2.65 13.52
CA LEU A 78 8.50 -2.16 13.31
C LEU A 78 8.34 -1.73 11.85
N VAL A 79 7.21 -2.07 11.25
CA VAL A 79 6.79 -1.50 9.98
C VAL A 79 5.44 -0.81 10.17
N VAL A 80 5.36 0.44 9.74
CA VAL A 80 4.12 1.21 9.67
C VAL A 80 3.68 1.20 8.21
N GLY A 81 2.64 0.42 7.90
CA GLY A 81 2.02 0.42 6.58
C GLY A 81 0.89 1.45 6.53
N VAL A 82 0.93 2.34 5.55
CA VAL A 82 -0.13 3.32 5.29
C VAL A 82 -0.74 3.08 3.92
N ASP A 83 -2.06 3.14 3.83
CA ASP A 83 -2.81 3.02 2.58
C ASP A 83 -4.10 3.84 2.70
N ASN A 84 -4.55 4.39 1.57
CA ASN A 84 -5.79 5.18 1.53
C ASN A 84 -7.03 4.28 1.37
N SER A 85 -6.85 3.00 1.07
CA SER A 85 -7.92 2.02 0.92
C SER A 85 -8.12 1.22 2.21
N GLU A 86 -9.24 1.47 2.91
CA GLU A 86 -9.63 0.69 4.10
C GLU A 86 -9.70 -0.84 3.82
N PRO A 87 -10.29 -1.32 2.71
CA PRO A 87 -10.23 -2.74 2.35
C PRO A 87 -8.80 -3.31 2.27
N MET A 88 -7.84 -2.52 1.76
CA MET A 88 -6.45 -2.96 1.65
C MET A 88 -5.77 -2.97 3.02
N ILE A 89 -6.02 -1.97 3.87
CA ILE A 89 -5.57 -2.00 5.26
C ILE A 89 -6.08 -3.25 5.99
N LEU A 90 -7.36 -3.60 5.83
CA LEU A 90 -7.92 -4.81 6.43
C LEU A 90 -7.24 -6.09 5.90
N ALA A 91 -6.98 -6.15 4.59
CA ALA A 91 -6.26 -7.26 3.97
C ALA A 91 -4.82 -7.38 4.49
N ALA A 92 -4.07 -6.27 4.56
CA ALA A 92 -2.72 -6.25 5.11
C ALA A 92 -2.68 -6.71 6.56
N LYS A 93 -3.64 -6.25 7.39
CA LYS A 93 -3.79 -6.70 8.77
C LYS A 93 -4.10 -8.20 8.86
N ALA A 94 -4.97 -8.73 7.99
CA ALA A 94 -5.28 -10.16 7.95
C ALA A 94 -4.06 -11.00 7.56
N VAL A 95 -3.38 -10.62 6.47
CA VAL A 95 -2.15 -11.25 5.98
C VAL A 95 -1.05 -11.25 7.05
N ALA A 96 -0.87 -10.15 7.78
CA ALA A 96 0.08 -10.09 8.89
C ALA A 96 -0.27 -11.08 10.01
N ARG A 97 -1.55 -11.14 10.43
CA ARG A 97 -2.01 -12.09 11.47
C ARG A 97 -1.82 -13.54 11.06
N GLU A 98 -2.12 -13.88 9.80
CA GLU A 98 -1.90 -15.23 9.26
C GLU A 98 -0.42 -15.63 9.26
N ASN A 99 0.49 -14.66 9.16
CA ASN A 99 1.93 -14.87 9.26
C ASN A 99 2.46 -14.73 10.71
N GLY A 100 1.59 -14.71 11.72
CA GLY A 100 1.97 -14.64 13.14
C GLY A 100 2.55 -13.30 13.58
N ILE A 101 2.35 -12.24 12.79
CA ILE A 101 2.84 -10.90 13.10
C ILE A 101 1.80 -10.16 13.93
N ALA A 102 2.26 -9.58 15.05
CA ALA A 102 1.43 -8.72 15.87
C ALA A 102 1.06 -7.44 15.10
N VAL A 103 -0.23 -7.19 14.98
CA VAL A 103 -0.77 -5.97 14.38
C VAL A 103 -1.29 -5.11 15.51
N ALA A 104 -0.89 -3.84 15.57
CA ALA A 104 -1.43 -2.90 16.53
C ALA A 104 -2.96 -2.85 16.39
N THR A 105 -3.66 -3.05 17.51
CA THR A 105 -5.08 -2.71 17.58
C THR A 105 -5.19 -1.19 17.46
N GLU A 106 -6.15 -0.70 16.68
CA GLU A 106 -6.51 0.73 16.70
C GLU A 106 -6.73 1.17 18.16
N PRO A 107 -6.41 2.42 18.53
CA PRO A 107 -6.81 2.96 19.84
C PRO A 107 -8.33 2.95 20.04
#